data_AF-A0A8S3ZVJ1-F1
#
_entry.id   AF-A0A8S3ZVJ1-F1
#
_cell.length_a   1.000
_cell.length_b   1.000
_cell.length_c   1.000
_cell.angle_alpha   90.00
_cell.angle_beta   90.00
_cell.angle_gamma   90.00
#
_symmetry.space_group_name_H-M   'P 1'
#
loop_
_entity.id
_entity.type
_entity.pdbx_description
1 polymer ?
#
loop_
_entity_poly.entity_id
_entity_poly.type
_entity_poly.pdbx_seq_one_letter_code
_entity_poly.pdbx_strand_id
1 'polypeptide(L)'
;MSTVRLLLLGLMATFSVAVKCRDNYKYNVYLLFDSSYNTSRTDWNRMKAFTSKLISTVDVGPNKGHIGLGQFSQDLEPIFDLSVYISKTTILQEITGLRQLAPQRATGQALATVRQLGYLTNSLHGSQADAATVLVLFLGGPSDNQTLAIREATHLRKEGVQIFVVTYPVNLPEAAAIAGSAARVILLTPLGIIDNLLLTLLNLLCT
;
A
#
# COMPACT_ATOMS: atom_id res chain seq x y z
N MET A 1 4.45 -55.96 -2.68
CA MET A 1 4.48 -54.69 -3.45
C MET A 1 3.36 -53.80 -2.95
N SER A 2 3.71 -52.53 -2.73
CA SER A 2 3.01 -51.43 -2.06
C SER A 2 1.49 -51.33 -2.20
N THR A 3 0.84 -50.85 -1.13
CA THR A 3 0.17 -49.53 -1.15
C THR A 3 -0.16 -49.08 0.28
N VAL A 4 0.58 -48.09 0.79
CA VAL A 4 0.16 -47.28 1.94
C VAL A 4 -0.53 -46.03 1.37
N ARG A 5 -1.85 -45.91 1.56
CA ARG A 5 -2.59 -44.68 1.30
C ARG A 5 -2.43 -43.75 2.50
N LEU A 6 -1.51 -42.80 2.39
CA LEU A 6 -1.37 -41.71 3.35
C LEU A 6 -2.41 -40.63 3.01
N LEU A 7 -3.52 -40.61 3.73
CA LEU A 7 -4.48 -39.50 3.71
C LEU A 7 -3.85 -38.32 4.44
N LEU A 8 -3.14 -37.44 3.72
CA LEU A 8 -2.91 -36.08 4.21
C LEU A 8 -4.23 -35.33 4.12
N LEU A 9 -4.99 -35.28 5.22
CA LEU A 9 -5.88 -34.14 5.44
C LEU A 9 -4.98 -32.92 5.59
N GLY A 10 -4.82 -32.17 4.50
CA GLY A 10 -4.16 -30.88 4.50
C GLY A 10 -4.92 -29.93 5.41
N LEU A 11 -4.45 -29.81 6.65
CA LEU A 11 -4.79 -28.70 7.52
C LEU A 11 -4.14 -27.45 6.89
N MET A 12 -4.85 -26.78 5.99
CA MET A 12 -4.54 -25.39 5.64
C MET A 12 -4.88 -24.56 6.87
N ALA A 13 -3.99 -24.59 7.87
CA ALA A 13 -4.03 -23.63 8.96
C ALA A 13 -3.75 -22.26 8.34
N THR A 14 -4.81 -21.50 8.09
CA THR A 14 -4.69 -20.06 7.84
C THR A 14 -4.14 -19.47 9.13
N PHE A 15 -2.82 -19.30 9.19
CA PHE A 15 -2.19 -18.54 10.26
C PHE A 15 -2.60 -17.07 10.10
N SER A 16 -3.69 -16.70 10.76
CA SER A 16 -4.02 -15.28 10.94
C SER A 16 -3.03 -14.74 11.97
N VAL A 17 -1.83 -14.35 11.51
CA VAL A 17 -0.88 -13.68 12.38
C VAL A 17 -1.40 -12.28 12.65
N ALA A 18 -2.10 -12.13 13.77
CA ALA A 18 -2.43 -10.81 14.30
C ALA A 18 -1.15 -10.20 14.88
N VAL A 19 -0.52 -9.32 14.11
CA VAL A 19 0.55 -8.46 14.66
C VAL A 19 -0.13 -7.46 15.58
N LYS A 20 0.02 -7.65 16.89
CA LYS A 20 -0.45 -6.70 17.89
C LYS A 20 0.62 -5.61 18.04
N CYS A 21 0.35 -4.41 17.50
CA CYS A 21 1.21 -3.26 17.74
C CYS A 21 1.33 -2.99 19.26
N ARG A 22 2.43 -2.36 19.68
CA ARG A 22 2.56 -1.85 21.05
C ARG A 22 1.40 -0.89 21.34
N ASP A 23 0.90 -0.90 22.57
CA ASP A 23 -0.12 0.07 22.99
C ASP A 23 0.39 1.51 22.72
N ASN A 24 -0.47 2.37 22.15
CA ASN A 24 -0.19 3.75 21.71
C ASN A 24 0.73 3.93 20.49
N TYR A 25 0.95 2.91 19.66
CA TYR A 25 1.65 3.11 18.39
C TYR A 25 0.77 3.86 17.37
N LYS A 26 1.32 4.93 16.78
CA LYS A 26 0.63 5.78 15.80
C LYS A 26 1.32 5.73 14.45
N TYR A 27 0.53 5.73 13.38
CA TYR A 27 1.05 5.78 12.02
C TYR A 27 0.11 6.57 11.11
N ASN A 28 0.69 7.24 10.11
CA ASN A 28 -0.01 7.83 8.99
C ASN A 28 0.25 6.93 7.77
N VAL A 29 -0.78 6.34 7.18
CA VAL A 29 -0.65 5.52 5.96
C VAL A 29 -1.48 6.13 4.84
N TYR A 30 -0.82 6.53 3.76
CA TYR A 30 -1.51 6.91 2.53
C TYR A 30 -1.40 5.77 1.51
N LEU A 31 -2.54 5.25 1.10
CA LEU A 31 -2.67 4.20 0.09
C LEU A 31 -2.86 4.87 -1.27
N LEU A 32 -1.90 4.70 -2.19
CA LEU A 32 -1.94 5.34 -3.50
C LEU A 32 -2.00 4.30 -4.62
N PHE A 33 -3.14 4.23 -5.30
CA PHE A 33 -3.39 3.23 -6.34
C PHE A 33 -3.11 3.74 -7.76
N ASP A 34 -2.21 3.07 -8.48
CA ASP A 34 -2.12 3.19 -9.94
C ASP A 34 -3.39 2.60 -10.59
N SER A 35 -4.26 3.50 -11.02
CA SER A 35 -5.54 3.23 -11.65
C SER A 35 -5.47 3.30 -13.17
N SER A 36 -4.27 3.26 -13.73
CA SER A 36 -4.10 3.23 -15.18
C SER A 36 -4.62 1.93 -15.79
N TYR A 37 -5.13 1.98 -17.03
CA TYR A 37 -5.62 0.78 -17.74
C TYR A 37 -4.51 -0.24 -18.05
N ASN A 38 -3.24 0.18 -17.96
CA ASN A 38 -2.08 -0.72 -18.08
C ASN A 38 -1.98 -1.70 -16.91
N THR A 39 -2.72 -1.49 -15.82
CA THR A 39 -2.91 -2.46 -14.75
C THR A 39 -3.99 -3.48 -15.16
N SER A 40 -3.66 -4.77 -15.21
CA SER A 40 -4.66 -5.79 -15.60
C SER A 40 -5.82 -5.84 -14.59
N ARG A 41 -7.02 -6.23 -15.04
CA ARG A 41 -8.19 -6.30 -14.14
C ARG A 41 -7.99 -7.29 -12.99
N THR A 42 -7.31 -8.40 -13.25
CA THR A 42 -6.94 -9.40 -12.23
C THR A 42 -6.04 -8.76 -11.18
N ASP A 43 -5.09 -7.98 -11.63
CA ASP A 43 -4.08 -7.35 -10.80
C ASP A 43 -4.65 -6.20 -9.97
N TRP A 44 -5.53 -5.40 -10.57
CA TRP A 44 -6.36 -4.42 -9.88
C TRP A 44 -7.15 -5.04 -8.72
N ASN A 45 -7.83 -6.16 -8.99
CA ASN A 45 -8.59 -6.88 -7.97
C ASN A 45 -7.67 -7.46 -6.87
N ARG A 46 -6.46 -7.92 -7.21
CA ARG A 46 -5.46 -8.39 -6.22
C ARG A 46 -4.97 -7.26 -5.32
N MET A 47 -4.66 -6.09 -5.86
CA MET A 47 -4.29 -4.91 -5.07
C MET A 47 -5.40 -4.58 -4.07
N LYS A 48 -6.65 -4.50 -4.54
CA LYS A 48 -7.81 -4.23 -3.68
C LYS A 48 -7.96 -5.28 -2.58
N ALA A 49 -7.86 -6.58 -2.91
CA ALA A 49 -7.98 -7.66 -1.93
C ALA A 49 -6.85 -7.64 -0.87
N PHE A 50 -5.61 -7.39 -1.30
CA PHE A 50 -4.47 -7.22 -0.40
C PHE A 50 -4.72 -6.05 0.56
N THR A 51 -5.12 -4.90 0.05
CA THR A 51 -5.37 -3.70 0.85
C THR A 51 -6.55 -3.89 1.80
N SER A 52 -7.62 -4.57 1.37
CA SER A 52 -8.73 -4.92 2.28
C SER A 52 -8.27 -5.83 3.42
N LYS A 53 -7.42 -6.82 3.16
CA LYS A 53 -6.85 -7.66 4.24
C LYS A 53 -5.94 -6.84 5.16
N LEU A 54 -5.09 -5.96 4.62
CA LEU A 54 -4.29 -5.03 5.43
C LEU A 54 -5.17 -4.20 6.38
N ILE A 55 -6.16 -3.50 5.84
CA ILE A 55 -7.07 -2.67 6.62
C ILE A 55 -7.85 -3.47 7.65
N SER A 56 -8.22 -4.72 7.35
CA SER A 56 -8.88 -5.59 8.32
C SER A 56 -8.02 -5.86 9.57
N THR A 57 -6.70 -5.94 9.40
CA THR A 57 -5.75 -6.31 10.47
C THR A 57 -5.20 -5.14 11.29
N VAL A 58 -5.16 -3.92 10.74
CA VAL A 58 -4.55 -2.77 11.41
C VAL A 58 -5.56 -1.97 12.24
N ASP A 59 -5.06 -1.20 13.19
CA ASP A 59 -5.87 -0.47 14.17
C ASP A 59 -6.05 1.01 13.77
N VAL A 60 -7.25 1.37 13.32
CA VAL A 60 -7.56 2.73 12.82
C VAL A 60 -8.34 3.52 13.88
N GLY A 61 -7.96 4.77 14.10
CA GLY A 61 -8.69 5.69 14.98
C GLY A 61 -7.87 6.92 15.38
N PRO A 62 -8.48 7.91 16.07
CA PRO A 62 -7.88 9.23 16.33
C PRO A 62 -6.54 9.21 17.08
N ASN A 63 -6.32 8.21 17.93
CA ASN A 63 -5.10 8.01 18.71
C ASN A 63 -4.34 6.73 18.31
N LYS A 64 -4.64 6.20 17.11
CA LYS A 64 -4.02 4.99 16.55
C LYS A 64 -3.50 5.33 15.14
N GLY A 65 -3.79 4.50 14.15
CA GLY A 65 -3.47 4.76 12.76
C GLY A 65 -4.45 5.69 12.06
N HIS A 66 -3.94 6.62 11.27
CA HIS A 66 -4.71 7.39 10.30
C HIS A 66 -4.45 6.86 8.88
N ILE A 67 -5.53 6.66 8.12
CA ILE A 67 -5.46 6.12 6.76
C ILE A 67 -5.99 7.15 5.78
N GLY A 68 -5.23 7.39 4.72
CA GLY A 68 -5.64 8.14 3.53
C GLY A 68 -5.68 7.22 2.33
N LEU A 69 -6.51 7.56 1.35
CA LEU A 69 -6.68 6.83 0.13
C LEU A 69 -6.71 7.79 -1.05
N GLY A 70 -5.83 7.55 -2.01
CA GLY A 70 -5.77 8.22 -3.28
C GLY A 70 -5.62 7.22 -4.41
N GLN A 71 -5.93 7.65 -5.60
CA GLN A 71 -5.64 6.91 -6.81
C GLN A 71 -5.11 7.87 -7.87
N PHE A 72 -4.38 7.36 -8.86
CA PHE A 72 -3.88 8.19 -9.94
C PHE A 72 -3.92 7.48 -11.28
N SER A 73 -4.02 8.26 -12.34
CA SER A 73 -3.75 7.83 -13.71
C SER A 73 -2.89 8.89 -14.38
N GLN A 74 -3.48 9.81 -15.14
CA GLN A 74 -2.83 11.03 -15.60
C GLN A 74 -2.68 12.06 -14.47
N ASP A 75 -3.72 12.18 -13.65
CA ASP A 75 -3.77 13.07 -12.49
C ASP A 75 -3.97 12.29 -11.20
N LEU A 76 -3.64 12.92 -10.07
CA LEU A 76 -3.96 12.42 -8.73
C LEU A 76 -5.43 12.71 -8.41
N GLU A 77 -6.14 11.70 -7.96
CA GLU A 77 -7.50 11.79 -7.43
C GLU A 77 -7.49 11.34 -5.96
N PRO A 78 -7.52 12.26 -4.99
CA PRO A 78 -7.71 11.91 -3.58
C PRO A 78 -9.14 11.43 -3.36
N ILE A 79 -9.33 10.31 -2.65
CA ILE A 79 -10.65 9.83 -2.21
C ILE A 79 -10.92 10.31 -0.79
N PHE A 80 -9.96 10.13 0.12
CA PHE A 80 -9.97 10.76 1.43
C PHE A 80 -8.56 10.96 1.97
N ASP A 81 -8.38 12.02 2.76
CA ASP A 81 -7.12 12.34 3.44
C ASP A 81 -6.88 11.41 4.64
N LEU A 82 -5.84 11.63 5.45
CA LEU A 82 -5.56 10.84 6.67
C LEU A 82 -6.66 11.08 7.72
N SER A 83 -7.84 10.52 7.49
CA SER A 83 -9.04 10.87 8.21
C SER A 83 -9.15 10.11 9.53
N VAL A 84 -9.39 10.87 10.59
CA VAL A 84 -9.55 10.36 11.96
C VAL A 84 -10.97 9.86 12.26
N TYR A 85 -11.92 10.09 11.34
CA TYR A 85 -13.35 9.80 11.53
C TYR A 85 -13.90 8.76 10.57
N ILE A 86 -13.09 8.26 9.62
CA ILE A 86 -13.55 7.22 8.70
C ILE A 86 -13.46 5.87 9.40
N SER A 87 -14.61 5.19 9.49
CA SER A 87 -14.68 3.86 10.05
C SER A 87 -13.91 2.86 9.18
N LYS A 88 -13.34 1.82 9.81
CA LYS A 88 -12.69 0.72 9.06
C LYS A 88 -13.63 0.14 7.98
N THR A 89 -14.94 0.05 8.27
CA THR A 89 -15.97 -0.38 7.31
C THR A 89 -16.03 0.54 6.09
N THR A 90 -16.02 1.86 6.30
CA THR A 90 -16.04 2.86 5.20
C THR A 90 -14.75 2.78 4.38
N ILE A 91 -13.58 2.66 5.02
CA ILE A 91 -12.29 2.46 4.30
C ILE A 91 -12.39 1.23 3.39
N LEU A 92 -12.90 0.12 3.91
CA LEU A 92 -13.05 -1.12 3.14
C LEU A 92 -14.04 -0.94 1.98
N GLN A 93 -15.16 -0.25 2.20
CA GLN A 93 -16.13 0.05 1.15
C GLN A 93 -15.50 0.87 0.01
N GLU A 94 -14.79 1.96 0.34
CA GLU A 94 -14.10 2.79 -0.64
C GLU A 94 -13.07 1.98 -1.45
N ILE A 95 -12.21 1.20 -0.78
CA ILE A 95 -11.24 0.32 -1.45
C ILE A 95 -11.96 -0.64 -2.40
N THR A 96 -13.03 -1.30 -1.96
CA THR A 96 -13.79 -2.23 -2.79
C THR A 96 -14.55 -1.53 -3.92
N GLY A 97 -14.86 -0.25 -3.77
CA GLY A 97 -15.54 0.59 -4.76
C GLY A 97 -14.64 1.15 -5.85
N LEU A 98 -13.31 1.23 -5.61
CA LEU A 98 -12.35 1.84 -6.56
C LEU A 98 -12.49 1.28 -7.99
N ARG A 99 -12.42 2.20 -8.95
CA ARG A 99 -12.49 1.93 -10.39
C ARG A 99 -11.24 2.48 -11.06
N GLN A 100 -10.72 1.73 -12.03
CA GLN A 100 -9.64 2.22 -12.89
C GLN A 100 -10.14 3.43 -13.69
N LEU A 101 -9.27 4.43 -13.86
CA LEU A 101 -9.63 5.75 -14.37
C LEU A 101 -9.42 5.89 -15.87
N ALA A 102 -8.16 5.92 -16.29
CA ALA A 102 -7.75 6.29 -17.63
C ALA A 102 -6.54 5.45 -18.07
N PRO A 103 -6.22 5.35 -19.36
CA PRO A 103 -5.12 4.51 -19.83
C PRO A 103 -3.73 5.03 -19.43
N GLN A 104 -3.57 6.31 -19.16
CA GLN A 104 -2.26 6.92 -18.87
C GLN A 104 -1.85 6.74 -17.41
N ARG A 105 -0.55 6.62 -17.19
CA ARG A 105 0.10 6.55 -15.88
C ARG A 105 1.08 7.72 -15.78
N ALA A 106 1.02 8.48 -14.69
CA ALA A 106 1.91 9.61 -14.41
C ALA A 106 2.48 9.49 -12.99
N THR A 107 3.27 8.45 -12.73
CA THR A 107 3.74 8.10 -11.36
C THR A 107 4.52 9.25 -10.73
N GLY A 108 5.43 9.86 -11.51
CA GLY A 108 6.24 10.96 -11.02
C GLY A 108 5.42 12.20 -10.67
N GLN A 109 4.41 12.53 -11.47
CA GLN A 109 3.51 13.64 -11.20
C GLN A 109 2.64 13.36 -9.98
N ALA A 110 2.11 12.14 -9.83
CA ALA A 110 1.33 11.77 -8.66
C ALA A 110 2.14 11.89 -7.35
N LEU A 111 3.40 11.42 -7.35
CA LEU A 111 4.30 11.58 -6.19
C LEU A 111 4.63 13.06 -5.92
N ALA A 112 4.82 13.87 -6.97
CA ALA A 112 5.03 15.31 -6.83
C ALA A 112 3.82 15.97 -6.14
N THR A 113 2.61 15.70 -6.62
CA THR A 113 1.37 16.26 -6.07
C THR A 113 1.15 15.80 -4.64
N VAL A 114 1.36 14.50 -4.35
CA VAL A 114 1.22 13.97 -2.98
C VAL A 114 2.14 14.70 -2.00
N ARG A 115 3.39 14.92 -2.40
CA ARG A 115 4.39 15.64 -1.61
C ARG A 115 4.05 17.11 -1.45
N GLN A 116 3.77 17.81 -2.54
CA GLN A 116 3.57 19.26 -2.57
C GLN A 116 2.31 19.69 -1.81
N LEU A 117 1.23 18.90 -1.88
CA LEU A 117 0.02 19.15 -1.11
C LEU A 117 0.13 18.65 0.34
N GLY A 118 1.12 17.81 0.65
CA GLY A 118 1.40 17.39 2.01
C GLY A 118 0.38 16.40 2.57
N TYR A 119 -0.23 15.55 1.71
CA TYR A 119 -1.22 14.54 2.15
C TYR A 119 -0.73 13.59 3.24
N LEU A 120 0.60 13.43 3.36
CA LEU A 120 1.26 12.57 4.34
C LEU A 120 1.88 13.33 5.52
N THR A 121 2.19 14.61 5.34
CA THR A 121 3.09 15.37 6.23
C THR A 121 2.43 16.59 6.87
N ASN A 122 1.28 17.03 6.34
CA ASN A 122 0.56 18.21 6.82
C ASN A 122 -0.57 17.80 7.76
N SER A 123 -0.63 18.42 8.94
CA SER A 123 -1.68 18.18 9.94
C SER A 123 -3.07 18.58 9.45
N LEU A 124 -3.18 19.49 8.48
CA LEU A 124 -4.46 19.83 7.82
C LEU A 124 -5.07 18.64 7.08
N HIS A 125 -4.24 17.72 6.59
CA HIS A 125 -4.67 16.46 5.99
C HIS A 125 -4.80 15.33 7.01
N GLY A 126 -4.66 15.63 8.31
CA GLY A 126 -4.77 14.67 9.41
C GLY A 126 -3.46 13.96 9.78
N SER A 127 -2.31 14.40 9.27
CA SER A 127 -1.02 13.83 9.65
C SER A 127 -0.70 14.05 11.14
N GLN A 128 -0.36 12.97 11.84
CA GLN A 128 0.14 13.00 13.22
C GLN A 128 1.65 13.21 13.24
N ALA A 129 2.13 14.22 13.97
CA ALA A 129 3.55 14.57 14.02
C ALA A 129 4.43 13.52 14.73
N ASP A 130 3.85 12.77 15.68
CA ASP A 130 4.52 11.73 16.47
C ASP A 130 4.33 10.32 15.91
N ALA A 131 3.84 10.20 14.68
CA ALA A 131 3.50 8.94 14.03
C ALA A 131 4.48 8.58 12.91
N ALA A 132 4.68 7.27 12.69
CA ALA A 132 5.40 6.80 11.52
C ALA A 132 4.60 7.10 10.25
N THR A 133 5.21 7.75 9.25
CA THR A 133 4.53 8.15 8.01
C THR A 133 4.92 7.24 6.84
N VAL A 134 3.92 6.59 6.25
CA VAL A 134 4.09 5.53 5.25
C VAL A 134 3.25 5.82 4.00
N LEU A 135 3.88 5.76 2.83
CA LEU A 135 3.21 5.70 1.55
C LEU A 135 3.23 4.24 1.06
N VAL A 136 2.06 3.67 0.80
CA VAL A 136 1.94 2.39 0.08
C VAL A 136 1.53 2.69 -1.35
N LEU A 137 2.48 2.63 -2.27
CA LEU A 137 2.30 2.88 -3.69
C LEU A 137 2.03 1.57 -4.41
N PHE A 138 0.83 1.40 -4.96
CA PHE A 138 0.49 0.27 -5.81
C PHE A 138 0.77 0.64 -7.27
N LEU A 139 1.65 -0.11 -7.94
CA LEU A 139 2.01 0.08 -9.35
C LEU A 139 1.62 -1.15 -10.16
N GLY A 140 0.93 -0.94 -11.28
CA GLY A 140 0.64 -2.00 -12.26
C GLY A 140 1.76 -2.23 -13.27
N GLY A 141 2.87 -1.50 -13.17
CA GLY A 141 4.01 -1.60 -14.09
C GLY A 141 5.00 -0.43 -13.92
N PRO A 142 5.95 -0.29 -14.85
CA PRO A 142 6.95 0.78 -14.83
C PRO A 142 6.31 2.16 -14.86
N SER A 143 7.00 3.17 -14.31
CA SER A 143 6.56 4.56 -14.46
C SER A 143 6.73 5.03 -15.90
N ASP A 144 5.91 6.00 -16.29
CA ASP A 144 6.05 6.78 -17.52
C ASP A 144 7.38 7.55 -17.59
N ASN A 145 7.78 8.12 -16.45
CA ASN A 145 9.02 8.85 -16.30
C ASN A 145 9.73 8.40 -15.01
N GLN A 146 10.59 7.39 -15.16
CA GLN A 146 11.34 6.80 -14.05
C GLN A 146 12.21 7.83 -13.30
N THR A 147 12.85 8.76 -14.02
CA THR A 147 13.70 9.79 -13.40
C THR A 147 12.87 10.70 -12.49
N LEU A 148 11.71 11.15 -12.95
CA LEU A 148 10.80 11.98 -12.15
C LEU A 148 10.26 11.22 -10.95
N ALA A 149 9.79 9.97 -11.15
CA ALA A 149 9.28 9.12 -10.08
C ALA A 149 10.31 8.90 -8.97
N ILE A 150 11.55 8.54 -9.33
CA ILE A 150 12.64 8.33 -8.37
C ILE A 150 13.00 9.64 -7.65
N ARG A 151 13.02 10.78 -8.37
CA ARG A 151 13.33 12.09 -7.77
C ARG A 151 12.31 12.48 -6.71
N GLU A 152 11.02 12.45 -7.03
CA GLU A 152 9.97 12.84 -6.08
C GLU A 152 9.83 11.85 -4.93
N ALA A 153 10.00 10.55 -5.19
CA ALA A 153 10.11 9.54 -4.13
C ALA A 153 11.29 9.82 -3.19
N THR A 154 12.44 10.27 -3.74
CA THR A 154 13.60 10.65 -2.93
C THR A 154 13.31 11.85 -2.05
N HIS A 155 12.57 12.85 -2.54
CA HIS A 155 12.16 13.99 -1.73
C HIS A 155 11.20 13.58 -0.60
N LEU A 156 10.17 12.78 -0.89
CA LEU A 156 9.28 12.21 0.13
C LEU A 156 10.05 11.46 1.22
N ARG A 157 11.01 10.62 0.84
CA ARG A 157 11.85 9.90 1.83
C ARG A 157 12.72 10.82 2.67
N LYS A 158 13.23 11.91 2.10
CA LYS A 158 13.97 12.95 2.86
C LYS A 158 13.06 13.71 3.83
N GLU A 159 11.77 13.79 3.54
CA GLU A 159 10.73 14.34 4.42
C GLU A 159 10.24 13.32 5.47
N GLY A 160 10.91 12.17 5.60
CA GLY A 160 10.59 11.15 6.62
C GLY A 160 9.55 10.12 6.19
N VAL A 161 9.05 10.18 4.95
CA VAL A 161 8.07 9.21 4.44
C VAL A 161 8.75 7.89 4.09
N GLN A 162 8.27 6.79 4.66
CA GLN A 162 8.66 5.45 4.25
C GLN A 162 7.80 4.99 3.07
N ILE A 163 8.43 4.65 1.95
CA ILE A 163 7.71 4.24 0.74
C ILE A 163 7.79 2.72 0.58
N PHE A 164 6.63 2.08 0.55
CA PHE A 164 6.47 0.70 0.09
C PHE A 164 5.91 0.70 -1.32
N VAL A 165 6.49 -0.12 -2.19
CA VAL A 165 6.01 -0.29 -3.56
C VAL A 165 5.43 -1.68 -3.72
N VAL A 166 4.11 -1.75 -3.92
CA VAL A 166 3.36 -2.97 -4.23
C VAL A 166 3.25 -3.08 -5.74
N THR A 167 3.89 -4.08 -6.34
CA THR A 167 4.01 -4.20 -7.79
C THR A 167 4.10 -5.65 -8.25
N TYR A 168 4.13 -5.88 -9.55
CA TYR A 168 4.41 -7.17 -10.18
C TYR A 168 5.93 -7.35 -10.32
N PRO A 169 6.43 -8.56 -10.65
CA PRO A 169 7.86 -8.78 -10.93
C PRO A 169 8.33 -8.12 -12.24
N VAL A 170 8.13 -6.80 -12.35
CA VAL A 170 8.41 -5.97 -13.52
C VAL A 170 9.16 -4.73 -13.04
N ASN A 171 10.28 -4.43 -13.70
CA ASN A 171 11.17 -3.30 -13.40
C ASN A 171 11.49 -3.12 -11.90
N LEU A 172 11.86 -4.21 -11.22
CA LEU A 172 12.21 -4.21 -9.79
C LEU A 172 13.31 -3.19 -9.41
N PRO A 173 14.31 -2.90 -10.25
CA PRO A 173 15.28 -1.85 -9.95
C PRO A 173 14.63 -0.47 -9.78
N GLU A 174 13.65 -0.12 -10.63
CA GLU A 174 12.87 1.11 -10.49
C GLU A 174 12.06 1.09 -9.19
N ALA A 175 11.31 0.01 -8.93
CA ALA A 175 10.51 -0.13 -7.72
C ALA A 175 11.37 0.01 -6.45
N ALA A 176 12.56 -0.61 -6.43
CA ALA A 176 13.50 -0.50 -5.32
C ALA A 176 14.06 0.92 -5.18
N ALA A 177 14.30 1.64 -6.28
CA ALA A 177 14.73 3.04 -6.25
C ALA A 177 13.63 3.99 -5.76
N ILE A 178 12.37 3.75 -6.11
CA ILE A 178 11.19 4.47 -5.59
C ILE A 178 10.96 4.14 -4.11
N ALA A 179 11.10 2.89 -3.71
CA ALA A 179 11.00 2.48 -2.31
C ALA A 179 12.20 2.98 -1.48
N GLY A 180 13.36 3.18 -2.11
CA GLY A 180 14.65 3.46 -1.47
C GLY A 180 15.26 2.23 -0.77
N SER A 181 14.70 1.02 -0.98
CA SER A 181 15.25 -0.26 -0.54
C SER A 181 14.46 -1.39 -1.20
N ALA A 182 15.16 -2.44 -1.65
CA ALA A 182 14.52 -3.65 -2.17
C ALA A 182 13.67 -4.37 -1.11
N ALA A 183 13.99 -4.23 0.18
CA ALA A 183 13.21 -4.79 1.28
C ALA A 183 11.82 -4.15 1.46
N ARG A 184 11.58 -2.99 0.81
CA ARG A 184 10.29 -2.29 0.79
C ARG A 184 9.54 -2.48 -0.54
N VAL A 185 10.02 -3.39 -1.40
CA VAL A 185 9.31 -3.80 -2.61
C VAL A 185 8.51 -5.05 -2.31
N ILE A 186 7.24 -5.00 -2.65
CA ILE A 186 6.22 -5.98 -2.36
C ILE A 186 5.70 -6.54 -3.69
N LEU A 187 5.82 -7.86 -3.90
CA LEU A 187 5.39 -8.49 -5.14
C LEU A 187 3.98 -9.07 -5.03
N LEU A 188 3.09 -8.70 -5.94
CA LEU A 188 1.80 -9.37 -6.12
C LEU A 188 2.00 -10.57 -7.04
N THR A 189 1.86 -11.79 -6.50
CA THR A 189 1.99 -13.03 -7.29
C THR A 189 0.68 -13.82 -7.33
N PRO A 190 0.43 -14.60 -8.41
CA PRO A 190 -0.79 -15.39 -8.57
C PRO A 190 -1.01 -16.48 -7.51
N LEU A 191 0.07 -17.01 -6.92
CA LEU A 191 0.03 -18.11 -5.95
C LEU A 191 -0.39 -17.66 -4.53
N GLY A 192 -0.81 -16.41 -4.38
CA GLY A 192 -1.25 -15.86 -3.11
C GLY A 192 -0.07 -15.34 -2.32
N ILE A 193 0.00 -14.03 -2.15
CA ILE A 193 0.78 -13.43 -1.08
C ILE A 193 -0.19 -12.67 -0.20
N ILE A 194 -0.48 -13.20 0.99
CA ILE A 194 -1.20 -12.39 1.99
C ILE A 194 -0.72 -12.60 3.43
N ASP A 195 0.22 -13.50 3.73
CA ASP A 195 0.67 -13.69 5.12
C ASP A 195 2.05 -13.10 5.37
N ASN A 196 3.12 -13.55 4.69
CA ASN A 196 4.48 -13.02 4.92
C ASN A 196 4.63 -11.52 4.61
N LEU A 197 3.87 -11.04 3.63
CA LEU A 197 3.96 -9.67 3.13
C LEU A 197 3.17 -8.69 3.97
N LEU A 198 1.98 -9.12 4.37
CA LEU A 198 1.20 -8.45 5.39
C LEU A 198 2.03 -8.37 6.66
N LEU A 199 2.73 -9.44 7.04
CA LEU A 199 3.63 -9.44 8.19
C LEU A 199 4.77 -8.45 8.08
N THR A 200 5.41 -8.28 6.91
CA THR A 200 6.44 -7.27 6.73
C THR A 200 5.90 -5.86 6.97
N LEU A 201 4.75 -5.54 6.36
CA LEU A 201 4.16 -4.21 6.48
C LEU A 201 3.60 -3.97 7.89
N LEU A 202 2.97 -4.98 8.49
CA LEU A 202 2.48 -4.93 9.87
C LEU A 202 3.62 -4.79 10.89
N ASN A 203 4.71 -5.54 10.75
CA ASN A 203 5.86 -5.39 11.65
C ASN A 203 6.41 -3.97 11.60
N LEU A 204 6.47 -3.36 10.41
CA LEU A 204 7.00 -2.02 10.25
C LEU A 204 6.03 -0.91 10.71
N LEU A 205 4.72 -1.14 10.59
CA LEU A 205 3.66 -0.32 11.17
C LEU A 205 3.49 -0.52 12.70
N CYS A 206 4.24 -1.42 13.32
CA CYS A 206 4.11 -1.77 14.74
C CYS A 206 5.43 -1.74 15.53
N THR A 207 6.56 -1.38 14.91
CA THR A 207 7.89 -1.22 15.53
C THR A 207 8.24 0.23 15.78
#